data_AF-X0TV11-F1
#
_entry.id   AF-X0TV11-F1
#
_cell.length_a   1.000
_cell.length_b   1.000
_cell.length_c   1.000
_cell.angle_alpha   90.00
_cell.angle_beta   90.00
_cell.angle_gamma   90.00
#
_symmetry.space_group_name_H-M   'P 1'
#
loop_
_entity.id
_entity.type
_entity.pdbx_description
1 polymer ?
#
loop_
_entity_poly.entity_id
_entity_poly.type
_entity_poly.pdbx_seq_one_letter_code
_entity_poly.pdbx_strand_id
1 'polypeptide(L)'
;LSLVAKDNSPQDFLHPEVSVLAACYRNNVPFTVHAGIGADVTDQHPSFDGQAKGGCSGRDFLIYTNEITKFTDGGIVLNIGSAVTGPEVLLKAVSMAANTGKIPNNILTADFDLRRHDPDQMTDESSQGYYFRDQKSIVTRIPEAFAGKGLYIEADQKQTFPLLYKKIVEQSPFCDRLQNRNTKL
;
A
#
# COMPACT_ATOMS: atom_id res chain seq x y z
N LEU A 1 8.97 20.71 -10.26
CA LEU A 1 7.86 21.27 -9.44
C LEU A 1 7.87 22.81 -9.35
N SER A 2 9.04 23.47 -9.31
CA SER A 2 9.13 24.95 -9.21
C SER A 2 8.69 25.75 -10.44
N LEU A 3 8.48 25.11 -11.60
CA LEU A 3 8.12 25.82 -12.85
C LEU A 3 6.62 26.11 -13.00
N VAL A 4 5.75 25.51 -12.18
CA VAL A 4 4.29 25.63 -12.31
C VAL A 4 3.66 26.44 -11.17
N ALA A 5 4.29 26.45 -9.99
CA ALA A 5 3.86 27.30 -8.89
C ALA A 5 4.09 28.78 -9.24
N LYS A 6 3.03 29.57 -9.19
CA LYS A 6 3.07 31.03 -9.36
C LYS A 6 2.90 31.68 -7.99
N ASP A 7 3.18 32.98 -7.87
CA ASP A 7 3.04 33.71 -6.60
C ASP A 7 1.62 33.63 -6.00
N ASN A 8 0.60 33.46 -6.85
CA ASN A 8 -0.81 33.29 -6.44
C ASN A 8 -1.25 31.82 -6.37
N SER A 9 -0.34 30.86 -6.45
CA SER A 9 -0.69 29.44 -6.26
C SER A 9 -1.24 29.24 -4.84
N PRO A 10 -2.25 28.38 -4.66
CA PRO A 10 -2.78 28.07 -3.33
C PRO A 10 -1.64 27.63 -2.42
N GLN A 11 -1.45 28.36 -1.31
CA GLN A 11 -0.46 28.01 -0.28
C GLN A 11 -1.06 27.10 0.80
N ASP A 12 -2.38 27.11 0.93
CA ASP A 12 -3.13 26.31 1.88
C ASP A 12 -3.91 25.19 1.18
N PHE A 13 -4.04 24.07 1.87
CA PHE A 13 -4.94 22.99 1.45
C PHE A 13 -6.33 23.24 2.03
N LEU A 14 -7.38 23.09 1.20
CA LEU A 14 -8.77 23.37 1.61
C LEU A 14 -9.32 22.39 2.65
N HIS A 15 -8.89 21.12 2.60
CA HIS A 15 -9.43 20.04 3.44
C HIS A 15 -8.34 19.09 4.00
N PRO A 16 -7.35 19.60 4.77
CA PRO A 16 -6.24 18.78 5.31
C PRO A 16 -6.68 17.80 6.41
N GLU A 17 -7.90 17.94 6.94
CA GLU A 17 -8.51 17.08 7.96
C GLU A 17 -8.95 15.73 7.40
N VAL A 18 -9.32 15.65 6.11
CA VAL A 18 -9.71 14.40 5.44
C VAL A 18 -8.59 13.78 4.59
N SER A 19 -7.43 14.45 4.52
CA SER A 19 -6.29 13.99 3.71
C SER A 19 -5.47 12.93 4.45
N VAL A 20 -5.36 11.73 3.85
CA VAL A 20 -4.50 10.65 4.33
C VAL A 20 -3.03 11.09 4.38
N LEU A 21 -2.56 11.78 3.34
CA LEU A 21 -1.19 12.30 3.28
C LEU A 21 -0.90 13.26 4.44
N ALA A 22 -1.83 14.19 4.70
CA ALA A 22 -1.67 15.15 5.79
C ALA A 22 -1.71 14.46 7.16
N ALA A 23 -2.55 13.43 7.33
CA ALA A 23 -2.58 12.61 8.53
C ALA A 23 -1.28 11.82 8.75
N CYS A 24 -0.72 11.21 7.70
CA CYS A 24 0.57 10.53 7.74
C CYS A 24 1.69 11.48 8.16
N TYR A 25 1.76 12.66 7.54
CA TYR A 25 2.75 13.69 7.88
C TYR A 25 2.67 14.10 9.36
N ARG A 26 1.46 14.41 9.87
CA ARG A 26 1.25 14.80 11.27
C ARG A 26 1.63 13.70 12.27
N ASN A 27 1.53 12.44 11.88
CA ASN A 27 1.81 11.29 12.75
C ASN A 27 3.20 10.68 12.52
N ASN A 28 4.05 11.29 11.70
CA ASN A 28 5.36 10.76 11.31
C ASN A 28 5.28 9.32 10.75
N VAL A 29 4.21 9.02 10.02
CA VAL A 29 4.06 7.74 9.30
C VAL A 29 4.53 7.96 7.87
N PRO A 30 5.52 7.19 7.39
CA PRO A 30 5.96 7.28 5.99
C PRO A 30 4.79 7.03 5.03
N PHE A 31 4.65 7.93 4.06
CA PHE A 31 3.69 7.79 2.96
C PHE A 31 4.49 7.79 1.66
N THR A 32 4.23 6.79 0.81
CA THR A 32 4.98 6.57 -0.42
C THR A 32 4.02 6.50 -1.61
N VAL A 33 4.44 7.05 -2.74
CA VAL A 33 3.72 7.00 -4.02
C VAL A 33 4.58 6.26 -5.04
N HIS A 34 4.05 5.17 -5.58
CA HIS A 34 4.71 4.37 -6.60
C HIS A 34 4.04 4.60 -7.96
N ALA A 35 4.40 5.70 -8.62
CA ALA A 35 3.71 6.16 -9.80
C ALA A 35 4.23 5.47 -11.09
N GLY A 36 3.31 4.93 -11.89
CA GLY A 36 3.62 4.29 -13.17
C GLY A 36 3.42 5.23 -14.36
N ILE A 37 4.26 5.12 -15.39
CA ILE A 37 4.07 5.88 -16.64
C ILE A 37 2.81 5.35 -17.35
N GLY A 38 1.90 6.26 -17.71
CA GLY A 38 0.62 5.94 -18.34
C GLY A 38 -0.48 5.54 -17.35
N ALA A 39 -0.18 5.48 -16.04
CA ALA A 39 -1.16 5.19 -15.01
C ALA A 39 -1.90 6.45 -14.52
N ASP A 40 -1.27 7.62 -14.63
CA ASP A 40 -1.82 8.89 -14.15
C ASP A 40 -2.18 9.82 -15.31
N VAL A 41 -3.33 10.49 -15.22
CA VAL A 41 -3.77 11.48 -16.22
C VAL A 41 -2.77 12.62 -16.41
N THR A 42 -1.97 12.91 -15.38
CA THR A 42 -0.95 13.96 -15.39
C THR A 42 0.18 13.70 -16.37
N ASP A 43 0.38 12.45 -16.82
CA ASP A 43 1.45 12.10 -17.74
C ASP A 43 1.26 12.72 -19.14
N GLN A 44 0.02 13.15 -19.44
CA GLN A 44 -0.33 13.83 -20.69
C GLN A 44 -0.22 15.35 -20.58
N HIS A 45 -0.01 15.90 -19.38
CA HIS A 45 0.02 17.34 -19.17
C HIS A 45 1.34 17.93 -19.70
N PRO A 46 1.35 19.15 -20.31
CA PRO A 46 2.58 19.76 -20.82
C PRO A 46 3.68 20.00 -19.77
N SER A 47 3.32 20.01 -18.49
CA SER A 47 4.28 20.13 -17.38
C SER A 47 4.79 18.78 -16.86
N PHE A 48 4.46 17.67 -17.52
CA PHE A 48 4.92 16.36 -17.13
C PHE A 48 6.45 16.27 -17.20
N ASP A 49 7.05 15.75 -16.14
CA ASP A 49 8.49 15.52 -16.03
C ASP A 49 8.72 14.07 -15.59
N GLY A 50 9.13 13.24 -16.54
CA GLY A 50 9.39 11.81 -16.30
C GLY A 50 10.56 11.57 -15.34
N GLN A 51 11.56 12.45 -15.31
CA GLN A 51 12.68 12.37 -14.37
C GLN A 51 12.17 12.63 -12.95
N ALA A 52 11.33 13.66 -12.78
CA ALA A 52 10.73 13.95 -11.48
C ALA A 52 9.83 12.80 -11.01
N LYS A 53 8.92 12.29 -11.86
CA LYS A 53 8.01 11.20 -11.51
C LYS A 53 8.76 9.92 -11.12
N GLY A 54 9.70 9.49 -11.97
CA GLY A 54 10.51 8.30 -11.71
C GLY A 54 11.43 8.46 -10.51
N GLY A 55 12.10 9.61 -10.39
CA GLY A 55 13.02 9.90 -9.28
C GLY A 55 12.33 10.04 -7.92
N CYS A 56 11.10 10.55 -7.87
CA CYS A 56 10.28 10.52 -6.66
C CYS A 56 9.84 9.09 -6.32
N SER A 57 9.24 8.38 -7.28
CA SER A 57 8.75 7.01 -7.05
C SER A 57 9.85 6.04 -6.64
N GLY A 58 11.06 6.19 -7.18
CA GLY A 58 12.23 5.40 -6.81
C GLY A 58 12.70 5.66 -5.37
N ARG A 59 12.70 6.92 -4.91
CA ARG A 59 13.00 7.24 -3.50
C ARG A 59 11.95 6.69 -2.56
N ASP A 60 10.68 6.86 -2.91
CA ASP A 60 9.55 6.31 -2.18
C ASP A 60 9.60 4.79 -2.09
N PHE A 61 10.03 4.10 -3.16
CA PHE A 61 10.25 2.65 -3.14
C PHE A 61 11.32 2.23 -2.13
N LEU A 62 12.41 2.99 -1.99
CA LEU A 62 13.44 2.70 -0.99
C LEU A 62 12.95 2.97 0.43
N ILE A 63 12.14 4.02 0.65
CA ILE A 63 11.50 4.29 1.94
C ILE A 63 10.59 3.11 2.32
N TYR A 64 9.73 2.68 1.40
CA TYR A 64 8.85 1.53 1.61
C TYR A 64 9.64 0.25 1.91
N THR A 65 10.68 -0.02 1.12
CA THR A 65 11.56 -1.19 1.33
C THR A 65 12.23 -1.16 2.69
N ASN A 66 12.69 0.01 3.14
CA ASN A 66 13.25 0.20 4.48
C ASN A 66 12.23 -0.15 5.58
N GLU A 67 10.96 0.22 5.43
CA GLU A 67 9.91 -0.18 6.39
C GLU A 67 9.70 -1.70 6.39
N ILE A 68 9.71 -2.35 5.22
CA ILE A 68 9.62 -3.81 5.11
C ILE A 68 10.77 -4.54 5.82
N THR A 69 11.97 -3.95 5.89
CA THR A 69 13.09 -4.55 6.65
C THR A 69 12.83 -4.73 8.14
N LYS A 70 11.79 -4.08 8.68
CA LYS A 70 11.37 -4.18 10.09
C LYS A 70 10.47 -5.40 10.34
N PHE A 71 10.01 -6.08 9.29
CA PHE A 71 9.01 -7.15 9.39
C PHE A 71 9.66 -8.51 9.70
N THR A 72 10.63 -8.54 10.62
CA THR A 72 11.44 -9.72 10.94
C THR A 72 10.81 -10.64 11.99
N ASP A 73 9.72 -10.21 12.62
CA ASP A 73 8.98 -10.98 13.61
C ASP A 73 7.51 -10.52 13.62
N GLY A 74 6.85 -10.67 12.47
CA GLY A 74 5.53 -10.14 12.24
C GLY A 74 5.52 -8.91 11.35
N GLY A 75 4.32 -8.34 11.20
CA GLY A 75 4.03 -7.24 10.29
C GLY A 75 2.78 -7.54 9.48
N ILE A 76 2.05 -6.49 9.11
CA ILE A 76 0.80 -6.62 8.37
C ILE A 76 0.92 -5.84 7.07
N VAL A 77 0.61 -6.48 5.95
CA VAL A 77 0.44 -5.82 4.66
C VAL A 77 -1.00 -5.96 4.19
N LEU A 78 -1.67 -4.83 3.97
CA LEU A 78 -3.00 -4.79 3.38
C LEU A 78 -2.89 -4.28 1.95
N ASN A 79 -3.19 -5.12 0.97
CA ASN A 79 -3.32 -4.73 -0.44
C ASN A 79 -4.79 -4.45 -0.73
N ILE A 80 -5.13 -3.20 -0.99
CA ILE A 80 -6.53 -2.76 -1.18
C ILE A 80 -6.68 -2.25 -2.60
N GLY A 81 -7.34 -3.04 -3.45
CA GLY A 81 -7.71 -2.63 -4.81
C GLY A 81 -6.54 -2.47 -5.79
N SER A 82 -5.39 -3.13 -5.55
CA SER A 82 -4.24 -3.09 -6.46
C SER A 82 -3.92 -4.46 -7.04
N ALA A 83 -4.21 -4.66 -8.32
CA ALA A 83 -3.93 -5.92 -9.02
C ALA A 83 -2.47 -6.04 -9.51
N VAL A 84 -1.76 -4.91 -9.65
CA VAL A 84 -0.45 -4.86 -10.32
C VAL A 84 0.59 -4.13 -9.48
N THR A 85 0.46 -2.81 -9.29
CA THR A 85 1.53 -2.00 -8.67
C THR A 85 1.84 -2.42 -7.23
N GLY A 86 0.82 -2.62 -6.39
CA GLY A 86 0.99 -3.05 -5.00
C GLY A 86 1.73 -4.39 -4.88
N PRO A 87 1.24 -5.46 -5.53
CA PRO A 87 1.91 -6.76 -5.54
C PRO A 87 3.34 -6.72 -6.06
N GLU A 88 3.59 -6.00 -7.15
CA GLU A 88 4.93 -5.90 -7.73
C GLU A 88 5.89 -5.12 -6.82
N VAL A 89 5.45 -4.00 -6.22
CA VAL A 89 6.25 -3.23 -5.27
C VAL A 89 6.59 -4.07 -4.03
N LEU A 90 5.61 -4.74 -3.43
CA LEU A 90 5.84 -5.56 -2.24
C LEU A 90 6.82 -6.69 -2.55
N LEU A 91 6.63 -7.41 -3.66
CA LEU A 91 7.49 -8.52 -4.06
C LEU A 91 8.97 -8.10 -4.17
N LYS A 92 9.24 -6.90 -4.69
CA LYS A 92 10.61 -6.40 -4.82
C LYS A 92 11.14 -5.93 -3.47
N ALA A 93 10.31 -5.29 -2.66
CA ALA A 93 10.69 -4.83 -1.32
C ALA A 93 11.07 -5.99 -0.39
N VAL A 94 10.25 -7.06 -0.32
CA VAL A 94 10.56 -8.23 0.53
C VAL A 94 11.81 -8.97 0.04
N SER A 95 12.01 -9.04 -1.29
CA SER A 95 13.22 -9.62 -1.88
C SER A 95 14.47 -8.82 -1.50
N MET A 96 14.41 -7.49 -1.62
CA MET A 96 15.51 -6.61 -1.21
C MET A 96 15.80 -6.70 0.30
N ALA A 97 14.76 -6.72 1.13
CA ALA A 97 14.91 -6.87 2.58
C ALA A 97 15.61 -8.19 2.93
N ALA A 98 15.18 -9.31 2.34
CA ALA A 98 15.82 -10.61 2.54
C ALA A 98 17.29 -10.62 2.07
N ASN A 99 17.56 -10.10 0.88
CA ASN A 99 18.92 -10.07 0.30
C ASN A 99 19.90 -9.17 1.08
N THR A 100 19.40 -8.22 1.87
CA THR A 100 20.22 -7.38 2.77
C THR A 100 20.36 -7.96 4.18
N GLY A 101 19.90 -9.19 4.41
CA GLY A 101 19.98 -9.88 5.70
C GLY A 101 18.87 -9.50 6.69
N LYS A 102 17.89 -8.71 6.26
CA LYS A 102 16.68 -8.35 7.04
C LYS A 102 15.49 -9.17 6.54
N ILE A 103 15.60 -10.48 6.71
CA ILE A 103 14.64 -11.46 6.18
C ILE A 103 13.29 -11.24 6.86
N PRO A 104 12.22 -10.91 6.09
CA PRO A 104 10.88 -10.86 6.65
C PRO A 104 10.48 -12.22 7.20
N ASN A 105 9.71 -12.24 8.29
CA ASN A 105 9.29 -13.48 8.92
C ASN A 105 7.96 -13.30 9.66
N ASN A 106 7.12 -14.33 9.63
CA ASN A 106 5.81 -14.35 10.31
C ASN A 106 4.86 -13.23 9.86
N ILE A 107 4.95 -12.81 8.59
CA ILE A 107 4.14 -11.71 8.05
C ILE A 107 2.68 -12.12 7.81
N LEU A 108 1.74 -11.22 8.07
CA LEU A 108 0.36 -11.36 7.66
C LEU A 108 0.12 -10.49 6.44
N THR A 109 -0.38 -11.06 5.36
CA THR A 109 -0.81 -10.32 4.18
C THR A 109 -2.31 -10.51 3.97
N ALA A 110 -2.97 -9.48 3.46
CA ALA A 110 -4.36 -9.55 3.09
C ALA A 110 -4.59 -8.80 1.78
N ASP A 111 -5.29 -9.43 0.85
CA ASP A 111 -5.68 -8.86 -0.43
C ASP A 111 -7.19 -8.66 -0.48
N PHE A 112 -7.62 -7.46 -0.85
CA PHE A 112 -9.02 -7.05 -0.93
C PHE A 112 -9.35 -6.73 -2.37
N ASP A 113 -10.13 -7.61 -3.01
CA ASP A 113 -10.51 -7.48 -4.42
C ASP A 113 -11.86 -8.17 -4.68
N LEU A 114 -12.48 -7.82 -5.83
CA LEU A 114 -13.77 -8.34 -6.27
C LEU A 114 -13.66 -9.63 -7.08
N ARG A 115 -12.47 -9.92 -7.63
CA ARG A 115 -12.24 -11.10 -8.47
C ARG A 115 -12.43 -12.36 -7.65
N ARG A 116 -12.92 -13.41 -8.29
CA ARG A 116 -12.98 -14.73 -7.67
C ARG A 116 -11.57 -15.21 -7.33
N HIS A 117 -11.39 -15.77 -6.15
CA HIS A 117 -10.14 -16.45 -5.79
C HIS A 117 -10.31 -17.96 -5.84
N ASP A 118 -9.47 -18.59 -6.65
CA ASP A 118 -9.40 -20.03 -6.83
C ASP A 118 -7.93 -20.45 -6.83
N PRO A 119 -7.40 -20.96 -5.71
CA PRO A 119 -5.99 -21.32 -5.57
C PRO A 119 -5.50 -22.31 -6.63
N ASP A 120 -6.35 -23.22 -7.09
CA ASP A 120 -5.98 -24.26 -8.07
C ASP A 120 -5.68 -23.65 -9.46
N GLN A 121 -6.30 -22.51 -9.77
CA GLN A 121 -6.08 -21.79 -11.03
C GLN A 121 -4.73 -21.08 -11.09
N MET A 122 -4.05 -20.89 -9.96
CA MET A 122 -2.81 -20.12 -9.92
C MET A 122 -1.61 -20.89 -10.47
N THR A 123 -1.68 -22.21 -10.53
CA THR A 123 -0.59 -23.07 -11.05
C THR A 123 -0.74 -23.43 -12.52
N ASP A 124 -1.90 -23.17 -13.12
CA ASP A 124 -2.21 -23.53 -14.51
C ASP A 124 -2.08 -22.33 -15.46
N GLU A 125 -1.05 -22.31 -16.30
CA GLU A 125 -0.77 -21.25 -17.28
C GLU A 125 -1.89 -20.99 -18.29
N SER A 126 -2.77 -21.97 -18.50
CA SER A 126 -3.94 -21.84 -19.37
C SER A 126 -5.11 -21.13 -18.69
N SER A 127 -5.08 -21.00 -17.36
CA SER A 127 -6.10 -20.32 -16.58
C SER A 127 -5.80 -18.83 -16.40
N GLN A 128 -6.82 -17.99 -16.45
CA GLN A 128 -6.70 -16.56 -16.15
C GLN A 128 -6.15 -16.29 -14.74
N GLY A 129 -6.47 -17.14 -13.77
CA GLY A 129 -5.99 -17.03 -12.38
C GLY A 129 -4.46 -17.09 -12.28
N TYR A 130 -3.79 -17.68 -13.28
CA TYR A 130 -2.34 -17.65 -13.37
C TYR A 130 -1.77 -16.23 -13.50
N TYR A 131 -2.53 -15.29 -14.03
CA TYR A 131 -2.02 -13.94 -14.30
C TYR A 131 -2.37 -12.93 -13.21
N PHE A 132 -3.12 -13.32 -12.17
CA PHE A 132 -3.46 -12.45 -11.05
C PHE A 132 -2.32 -12.37 -10.04
N ARG A 133 -1.53 -11.29 -10.16
CA ARG A 133 -0.29 -11.08 -9.38
C ARG A 133 -0.55 -10.82 -7.91
N ASP A 134 -1.65 -10.15 -7.60
CA ASP A 134 -2.17 -9.91 -6.26
C ASP A 134 -2.46 -11.22 -5.53
N GLN A 135 -3.34 -12.07 -6.07
CA GLN A 135 -3.62 -13.39 -5.50
C GLN A 135 -2.34 -14.24 -5.38
N LYS A 136 -1.52 -14.29 -6.43
CA LYS A 136 -0.26 -15.05 -6.43
C LYS A 136 0.75 -14.58 -5.41
N SER A 137 1.03 -13.29 -5.39
CA SER A 137 2.16 -12.74 -4.66
C SER A 137 1.74 -12.40 -3.25
N ILE A 138 0.65 -11.65 -3.08
CA ILE A 138 0.18 -11.19 -1.77
C ILE A 138 -0.35 -12.37 -0.97
N VAL A 139 -1.24 -13.19 -1.51
CA VAL A 139 -1.95 -14.22 -0.71
C VAL A 139 -1.13 -15.50 -0.54
N THR A 140 -0.37 -15.92 -1.56
CA THR A 140 0.28 -17.23 -1.55
C THR A 140 1.80 -17.13 -1.40
N ARG A 141 2.50 -16.64 -2.43
CA ARG A 141 3.96 -16.81 -2.54
C ARG A 141 4.75 -16.07 -1.47
N ILE A 142 4.41 -14.81 -1.18
CA ILE A 142 5.17 -14.01 -0.22
C ILE A 142 4.99 -14.55 1.21
N PRO A 143 3.76 -14.80 1.70
CA PRO A 143 3.55 -15.44 3.00
C PRO A 143 4.26 -16.79 3.13
N GLU A 144 4.11 -17.69 2.16
CA GLU A 144 4.75 -19.01 2.19
C GLU A 144 6.28 -18.92 2.26
N ALA A 145 6.88 -17.98 1.52
CA ALA A 145 8.32 -17.78 1.51
C ALA A 145 8.88 -17.23 2.85
N PHE A 146 8.04 -16.59 3.67
CA PHE A 146 8.46 -15.88 4.88
C PHE A 146 7.72 -16.35 6.13
N ALA A 147 7.33 -17.63 6.17
CA ALA A 147 6.63 -18.28 7.29
C ALA A 147 5.39 -17.49 7.79
N GLY A 148 4.74 -16.80 6.86
CA GLY A 148 3.59 -15.94 7.10
C GLY A 148 2.26 -16.58 6.74
N LYS A 149 1.20 -15.78 6.77
CA LYS A 149 -0.14 -16.16 6.33
C LYS A 149 -0.69 -15.12 5.36
N GLY A 150 -1.27 -15.58 4.25
CA GLY A 150 -2.03 -14.72 3.36
C GLY A 150 -3.53 -14.97 3.46
N LEU A 151 -4.30 -13.89 3.28
CA LEU A 151 -5.75 -13.88 3.28
C LEU A 151 -6.25 -13.22 2.00
N TYR A 152 -7.26 -13.82 1.38
CA TYR A 152 -8.02 -13.18 0.31
C TYR A 152 -9.41 -12.83 0.80
N ILE A 153 -9.82 -11.58 0.61
CA ILE A 153 -11.13 -11.06 0.98
C ILE A 153 -11.87 -10.72 -0.31
N GLU A 154 -12.69 -11.66 -0.76
CA GLU A 154 -13.52 -11.54 -1.96
C GLU A 154 -14.79 -10.73 -1.67
N ALA A 155 -14.74 -9.40 -1.80
CA ALA A 155 -15.90 -8.51 -1.67
C ALA A 155 -15.55 -7.05 -2.04
N ASP A 156 -16.58 -6.21 -2.16
CA ASP A 156 -16.38 -4.77 -2.40
C ASP A 156 -15.60 -4.13 -1.25
N GLN A 157 -14.42 -3.58 -1.58
CA GLN A 157 -13.54 -2.90 -0.64
C GLN A 157 -14.20 -1.71 0.08
N LYS A 158 -15.24 -1.10 -0.51
CA LYS A 158 -16.06 -0.07 0.15
C LYS A 158 -16.84 -0.61 1.35
N GLN A 159 -17.04 -1.93 1.42
CA GLN A 159 -17.69 -2.58 2.56
C GLN A 159 -16.65 -3.21 3.49
N THR A 160 -15.69 -3.95 2.94
CA THR A 160 -14.77 -4.76 3.74
C THR A 160 -13.79 -3.92 4.54
N PHE A 161 -13.17 -2.90 3.95
CA PHE A 161 -12.18 -2.08 4.64
C PHE A 161 -12.78 -1.23 5.77
N PRO A 162 -13.94 -0.54 5.59
CA PRO A 162 -14.60 0.15 6.69
C PRO A 162 -15.07 -0.78 7.82
N LEU A 163 -15.53 -2.00 7.49
CA LEU A 163 -15.91 -2.99 8.50
C LEU A 163 -14.70 -3.48 9.30
N LEU A 164 -13.57 -3.74 8.64
CA LEU A 164 -12.31 -4.07 9.31
C LEU A 164 -11.92 -2.95 10.27
N TYR A 165 -11.92 -1.70 9.81
CA TYR A 165 -11.65 -0.54 10.65
C TYR A 165 -12.58 -0.49 11.87
N LYS A 166 -13.90 -0.61 11.66
CA LYS A 166 -14.89 -0.63 12.74
C LYS A 166 -14.57 -1.72 13.77
N LYS A 167 -14.24 -2.94 13.32
CA LYS A 167 -13.90 -4.05 14.21
C LYS A 167 -12.61 -3.82 15.00
N ILE A 168 -11.59 -3.26 14.38
CA ILE A 168 -10.34 -2.89 15.07
C ILE A 168 -10.63 -1.84 16.15
N VAL A 169 -11.44 -0.82 15.84
CA VAL A 169 -11.81 0.26 16.78
C VAL A 169 -12.66 -0.27 17.94
N GLU A 170 -13.61 -1.18 17.68
CA GLU A 170 -14.45 -1.83 18.71
C GLU A 170 -13.64 -2.74 19.64
N GLN A 171 -12.61 -3.42 19.12
CA GLN A 171 -11.82 -4.39 19.88
C GLN A 171 -10.57 -3.77 20.54
N SER A 172 -10.20 -2.55 20.17
CA SER A 172 -8.98 -1.92 20.67
C SER A 172 -9.24 -1.08 21.93
N PRO A 173 -8.49 -1.30 23.04
CA PRO A 173 -8.49 -0.40 24.19
C PRO A 173 -7.89 1.00 23.89
N PHE A 174 -7.48 1.27 22.64
CA PHE A 174 -6.98 2.57 22.19
C PHE A 174 -8.08 3.63 22.02
N CYS A 175 -9.37 3.24 22.03
CA CYS A 175 -10.51 4.13 21.81
C CYS A 175 -10.60 5.30 22.81
N ASP A 176 -10.18 5.10 24.07
CA ASP A 176 -10.22 6.15 25.10
C ASP A 176 -9.28 7.35 24.78
N ARG A 177 -8.26 7.16 23.92
CA ARG A 177 -7.30 8.21 23.56
C ARG A 177 -7.66 8.98 22.30
N LEU A 178 -8.37 8.37 21.35
CA LEU A 178 -8.80 9.06 20.12
C LEU A 178 -9.99 10.00 20.37
N GLN A 179 -10.91 9.61 21.26
CA GLN A 179 -12.02 10.50 21.68
C GLN A 179 -11.52 11.77 22.38
N ASN A 180 -10.42 11.70 23.14
CA ASN A 180 -9.84 12.83 23.86
C ASN A 180 -8.98 13.79 23.01
N ARG A 181 -8.64 13.44 21.75
CA ARG A 181 -7.89 14.33 20.85
C ARG A 181 -8.77 15.18 19.95
N ASN A 182 -10.03 14.79 19.73
CA ASN A 182 -10.99 15.54 18.91
C ASN A 182 -11.66 16.72 19.65
N THR A 183 -11.28 17.00 20.90
CA THR A 183 -11.77 18.14 21.71
C THR A 183 -10.80 19.32 21.78
N LYS A 184 -9.68 19.28 21.04
CA LYS A 184 -8.72 20.39 20.94
C LYS A 184 -8.33 20.65 19.48
N LEU A 185 -9.29 21.10 18.67
CA LEU A 185 -9.08 21.93 17.50
C LEU A 185 -10.12 23.04 17.53
#